data_AF-A0A6B1B4Y7-F1
#
_entry.id   AF-A0A6B1B4Y7-F1
#
_cell.length_a   1.000
_cell.length_b   1.000
_cell.length_c   1.000
_cell.angle_alpha   90.00
_cell.angle_beta   90.00
_cell.angle_gamma   90.00
#
_symmetry.space_group_name_H-M   'P 1'
#
loop_
_entity.id
_entity.type
_entity.pdbx_description
1 polymer ?
#
loop_
_entity_poly.entity_id
_entity_poly.type
_entity_poly.pdbx_seq_one_letter_code
_entity_poly.pdbx_strand_id
1 'polypeptide(L)'
;MLALHDDRYRRVERVLRILNRPEAHATEGPGEARLGVRGMIRLYEYWVFLQVLIAARQRYGPPLDPGFAVIGRQTNHGTIRLALSEGTTVRFPGDVYVAFEPRIYSVGGSWQGLENVPHPNPQLAQRSIAPDVVVLRRSAQPAAVIFDAKYVGLRWVETRAAELHAKYSRVRLGGVPVVRNVLAAHPHEEIDNLWSGYGSVPMLPGQIPDLQPLLP
;
A
#
# COMPACT_ATOMS: atom_id res chain seq x y z
N MET A 1 -17.41 -2.95 -22.40
CA MET A 1 -18.50 -2.62 -21.46
C MET A 1 -18.68 -3.77 -20.45
N LEU A 2 -17.61 -4.19 -19.76
CA LEU A 2 -17.59 -5.43 -18.93
C LEU A 2 -17.09 -5.21 -17.49
N ALA A 3 -16.58 -4.02 -17.19
CA ALA A 3 -15.94 -3.71 -15.91
C ALA A 3 -16.89 -3.47 -14.74
N LEU A 4 -18.07 -2.91 -15.02
CA LEU A 4 -19.06 -2.55 -14.00
C LEU A 4 -19.64 -3.78 -13.27
N HIS A 5 -19.43 -4.98 -13.81
CA HIS A 5 -19.92 -6.23 -13.23
C HIS A 5 -18.84 -7.05 -12.53
N ASP A 6 -17.56 -6.64 -12.51
CA ASP A 6 -16.51 -7.39 -11.81
C ASP A 6 -16.69 -7.28 -10.28
N ASP A 7 -16.87 -8.41 -9.62
CA ASP A 7 -17.11 -8.47 -8.17
C ASP A 7 -15.93 -7.94 -7.35
N ARG A 8 -14.69 -8.07 -7.84
CA ARG A 8 -13.50 -7.54 -7.17
C ARG A 8 -13.51 -6.03 -7.19
N TYR A 9 -13.96 -5.47 -8.30
CA TYR A 9 -14.07 -4.04 -8.44
C TYR A 9 -15.12 -3.44 -7.48
N ARG A 10 -16.31 -4.05 -7.41
CA ARG A 10 -17.34 -3.67 -6.44
C ARG A 10 -16.87 -3.76 -4.98
N ARG A 11 -15.92 -4.67 -4.68
CA ARG A 11 -15.30 -4.81 -3.34
C ARG A 11 -14.35 -3.65 -3.03
N VAL A 12 -13.51 -3.23 -3.98
CA VAL A 12 -12.64 -2.05 -3.83
C VAL A 12 -13.48 -0.79 -3.58
N GLU A 13 -14.55 -0.57 -4.35
CA GLU A 13 -15.48 0.54 -4.12
C GLU A 13 -16.18 0.48 -2.76
N ARG A 14 -16.53 -0.73 -2.29
CA ARG A 14 -17.14 -0.90 -0.96
C ARG A 14 -16.19 -0.42 0.13
N VAL A 15 -14.91 -0.76 0.05
CA VAL A 15 -13.91 -0.31 1.02
C VAL A 15 -13.68 1.19 0.92
N LEU A 16 -13.62 1.74 -0.29
CA LEU A 16 -13.53 3.20 -0.47
C LEU A 16 -14.69 3.94 0.21
N ARG A 17 -15.92 3.39 0.11
CA ARG A 17 -17.09 3.93 0.79
C ARG A 17 -16.92 3.90 2.31
N ILE A 18 -16.45 2.78 2.87
CA ILE A 18 -16.16 2.65 4.31
C ILE A 18 -15.16 3.72 4.79
N LEU A 19 -14.16 4.04 3.97
CA LEU A 19 -13.20 5.11 4.29
C LEU A 19 -13.86 6.49 4.23
N ASN A 20 -14.72 6.76 3.24
CA ASN A 20 -15.26 8.11 2.99
C ASN A 20 -16.54 8.50 3.78
N ARG A 21 -17.49 7.59 4.08
CA ARG A 21 -18.75 7.89 4.84
C ARG A 21 -19.39 6.63 5.48
N PRO A 22 -19.95 6.70 6.72
CA PRO A 22 -20.69 5.58 7.34
C PRO A 22 -22.02 5.22 6.65
N GLU A 23 -22.65 6.17 5.94
CA GLU A 23 -23.88 5.93 5.20
C GLU A 23 -23.84 6.64 3.84
N ALA A 24 -24.36 5.94 2.83
CA ALA A 24 -24.75 6.36 1.49
C ALA A 24 -23.89 5.93 0.28
N HIS A 25 -24.54 5.03 -0.49
CA HIS A 25 -24.75 4.97 -1.94
C HIS A 25 -23.57 4.72 -2.89
N ALA A 26 -23.83 3.82 -3.85
CA ALA A 26 -22.88 3.22 -4.78
C ALA A 26 -22.59 4.12 -5.98
N THR A 27 -21.31 4.18 -6.40
CA THR A 27 -20.83 4.99 -7.51
C THR A 27 -19.71 4.30 -8.25
N GLU A 28 -19.70 4.53 -9.56
CA GLU A 28 -19.05 3.83 -10.67
C GLU A 28 -17.50 3.79 -10.74
N GLY A 29 -17.03 2.61 -11.18
CA GLY A 29 -15.94 2.26 -12.13
C GLY A 29 -14.63 3.05 -12.18
N PRO A 30 -13.42 2.42 -12.11
CA PRO A 30 -12.19 3.05 -12.55
C PRO A 30 -12.14 2.89 -14.07
N GLY A 31 -11.58 3.88 -14.75
CA GLY A 31 -11.33 3.81 -16.19
C GLY A 31 -10.30 2.74 -16.59
N GLU A 32 -9.67 2.06 -15.63
CA GLU A 32 -8.59 1.10 -15.85
C GLU A 32 -9.05 -0.32 -16.17
N ALA A 33 -10.30 -0.67 -15.92
CA ALA A 33 -10.81 -2.01 -16.21
C ALA A 33 -10.90 -2.32 -17.73
N ARG A 34 -10.55 -1.35 -18.58
CA ARG A 34 -10.32 -1.55 -20.02
C ARG A 34 -8.95 -2.19 -20.35
N LEU A 35 -8.10 -2.43 -19.34
CA LEU A 35 -6.69 -2.87 -19.50
C LEU A 35 -6.42 -4.38 -19.27
N GLY A 36 -7.45 -5.21 -19.10
CA GLY A 36 -7.29 -6.67 -18.94
C GLY A 36 -6.47 -7.06 -17.69
N VAL A 37 -5.56 -8.03 -17.81
CA VAL A 37 -4.76 -8.59 -16.68
C VAL A 37 -3.96 -7.52 -15.93
N ARG A 38 -3.42 -6.51 -16.63
CA ARG A 38 -2.70 -5.40 -15.98
C ARG A 38 -3.60 -4.54 -15.10
N GLY A 39 -4.86 -4.37 -15.50
CA GLY A 39 -5.87 -3.71 -14.67
C GLY A 39 -6.13 -4.48 -13.38
N MET A 40 -6.04 -5.81 -13.38
CA MET A 40 -6.23 -6.62 -12.16
C MET A 40 -5.10 -6.44 -11.15
N ILE A 41 -3.85 -6.36 -11.62
CA ILE A 41 -2.68 -6.10 -10.76
C ILE A 41 -2.82 -4.73 -10.09
N ARG A 42 -3.15 -3.69 -10.88
CA ARG A 42 -3.35 -2.34 -10.36
C ARG A 42 -4.51 -2.23 -9.36
N LEU A 43 -5.63 -2.90 -9.66
CA LEU A 43 -6.74 -3.00 -8.73
C LEU A 43 -6.35 -3.68 -7.41
N TYR A 44 -5.45 -4.66 -7.47
CA TYR A 44 -4.94 -5.35 -6.30
C TYR A 44 -4.01 -4.46 -5.46
N GLU A 45 -3.13 -3.69 -6.09
CA GLU A 45 -2.31 -2.66 -5.41
C GLU A 45 -3.20 -1.64 -4.69
N TYR A 46 -4.24 -1.13 -5.37
CA TYR A 46 -5.23 -0.23 -4.75
C TYR A 46 -5.94 -0.89 -3.58
N TRP A 47 -6.34 -2.16 -3.73
CA TRP A 47 -6.96 -2.92 -2.65
C TRP A 47 -6.06 -2.99 -1.41
N VAL A 48 -4.78 -3.36 -1.58
CA VAL A 48 -3.79 -3.44 -0.49
C VAL A 48 -3.65 -2.09 0.20
N PHE A 49 -3.50 -1.00 -0.55
CA PHE A 49 -3.43 0.35 0.01
C PHE A 49 -4.65 0.70 0.87
N LEU A 50 -5.85 0.41 0.39
CA LEU A 50 -7.07 0.67 1.14
C LEU A 50 -7.18 -0.17 2.42
N GLN A 51 -6.75 -1.44 2.41
CA GLN A 51 -6.70 -2.26 3.63
C GLN A 51 -5.73 -1.69 4.67
N VAL A 52 -4.56 -1.24 4.22
CA VAL A 52 -3.58 -0.59 5.11
C VAL A 52 -4.15 0.70 5.70
N LEU A 53 -4.91 1.49 4.94
CA LEU A 53 -5.60 2.68 5.46
C LEU A 53 -6.68 2.35 6.50
N ILE A 54 -7.44 1.27 6.31
CA ILE A 54 -8.40 0.80 7.33
C ILE A 54 -7.65 0.45 8.61
N ALA A 55 -6.60 -0.37 8.52
CA ALA A 55 -5.83 -0.80 9.68
C ALA A 55 -5.15 0.39 10.39
N ALA A 56 -4.60 1.34 9.62
CA ALA A 56 -4.04 2.58 10.17
C ALA A 56 -5.08 3.42 10.90
N ARG A 57 -6.29 3.56 10.33
CA ARG A 57 -7.41 4.26 10.99
C ARG A 57 -7.79 3.60 12.31
N GLN A 58 -7.88 2.27 12.33
CA GLN A 58 -8.24 1.55 13.55
C GLN A 58 -7.15 1.67 14.63
N ARG A 59 -5.87 1.62 14.23
CA ARG A 59 -4.74 1.68 15.15
C ARG A 59 -4.44 3.09 15.68
N TYR A 60 -4.48 4.10 14.81
CA TYR A 60 -4.01 5.45 15.13
C TYR A 60 -5.14 6.48 15.26
N GLY A 61 -6.38 6.11 14.95
CA GLY A 61 -7.54 7.00 14.94
C GLY A 61 -7.83 7.60 13.55
N PRO A 62 -8.77 8.56 13.45
CA PRO A 62 -9.17 9.14 12.17
C PRO A 62 -8.01 9.86 11.47
N PRO A 63 -7.94 9.85 10.13
CA PRO A 63 -6.87 10.54 9.42
C PRO A 63 -6.98 12.06 9.61
N LEU A 64 -5.82 12.72 9.62
CA LEU A 64 -5.71 14.18 9.73
C LEU A 64 -5.94 14.82 8.36
N ASP A 65 -6.39 16.08 8.35
CA ASP A 65 -6.65 16.83 7.12
C ASP A 65 -5.45 16.79 6.15
N PRO A 66 -5.71 16.58 4.84
CA PRO A 66 -7.03 16.48 4.15
C PRO A 66 -7.77 15.12 4.28
N GLY A 67 -7.29 14.20 5.12
CA GLY A 67 -7.94 12.93 5.39
C GLY A 67 -7.94 11.99 4.18
N PHE A 68 -9.04 11.28 3.96
CA PHE A 68 -9.24 10.42 2.79
C PHE A 68 -9.69 11.17 1.54
N ALA A 69 -9.84 12.51 1.58
CA ALA A 69 -10.19 13.26 0.38
C ALA A 69 -9.12 13.13 -0.73
N VAL A 70 -7.88 12.82 -0.37
CA VAL A 70 -6.76 12.66 -1.33
C VAL A 70 -6.83 11.39 -2.17
N ILE A 71 -7.60 10.37 -1.74
CA ILE A 71 -7.66 9.08 -2.43
C ILE A 71 -8.77 9.03 -3.51
N GLY A 72 -9.59 10.07 -3.61
CA GLY A 72 -10.68 10.13 -4.58
C GLY A 72 -10.85 11.52 -5.20
N ARG A 73 -11.33 11.55 -6.44
CA ARG A 73 -11.77 12.79 -7.10
C ARG A 73 -13.26 12.77 -7.30
N GLN A 74 -13.91 13.90 -7.04
CA GLN A 74 -15.28 14.11 -7.51
C GLN A 74 -15.29 14.16 -9.04
N THR A 75 -16.26 13.49 -9.63
CA THR A 75 -16.56 13.56 -11.05
C THR A 75 -17.64 14.61 -11.30
N ASN A 76 -17.82 15.00 -12.56
CA ASN A 76 -18.82 15.98 -12.98
C ASN A 76 -20.27 15.58 -12.64
N HIS A 77 -20.51 14.31 -12.28
CA HIS A 77 -21.83 13.78 -11.91
C HIS A 77 -22.01 13.65 -10.38
N GLY A 78 -21.15 14.28 -9.58
CA GLY A 78 -21.21 14.22 -8.12
C GLY A 78 -20.73 12.89 -7.53
N THR A 79 -20.16 12.00 -8.34
CA THR A 79 -19.65 10.69 -7.90
C THR A 79 -18.19 10.78 -7.48
N ILE A 80 -17.72 9.94 -6.54
CA ILE A 80 -16.30 9.88 -6.16
C ILE A 80 -15.66 8.67 -6.85
N ARG A 81 -14.59 8.92 -7.60
CA ARG A 81 -13.79 7.88 -8.25
C ARG A 81 -12.41 7.81 -7.61
N LEU A 82 -11.90 6.58 -7.44
CA LEU A 82 -10.50 6.35 -7.05
C LEU A 82 -9.55 6.98 -8.05
N ALA A 83 -8.69 7.84 -7.54
CA ALA A 83 -7.69 8.56 -8.30
C ALA A 83 -6.38 8.56 -7.51
N LEU A 84 -5.77 7.39 -7.38
CA LEU A 84 -4.51 7.19 -6.67
C LEU A 84 -3.35 7.46 -7.63
N SER A 85 -2.74 8.63 -7.52
CA SER A 85 -1.45 8.91 -8.15
C SER A 85 -0.31 8.38 -7.28
N GLU A 86 0.84 8.10 -7.89
CA GLU A 86 2.09 7.85 -7.16
C GLU A 86 2.33 8.93 -6.09
N GLY A 87 2.75 8.52 -4.89
CA GLY A 87 2.99 9.41 -3.75
C GLY A 87 1.74 9.89 -3.01
N THR A 88 0.53 9.42 -3.37
CA THR A 88 -0.69 9.75 -2.61
C THR A 88 -0.50 9.36 -1.15
N THR A 89 -0.63 10.34 -0.24
CA THR A 89 -0.28 10.16 1.18
C THR A 89 -1.44 10.55 2.08
N VAL A 90 -1.80 9.67 3.00
CA VAL A 90 -2.74 9.94 4.09
C VAL A 90 -1.97 10.04 5.40
N ARG A 91 -2.23 11.10 6.17
CA ARG A 91 -1.61 11.33 7.47
C ARG A 91 -2.56 10.92 8.59
N PHE A 92 -2.01 10.32 9.64
CA PHE A 92 -2.71 9.92 10.86
C PHE A 92 -2.07 10.59 12.09
N PRO A 93 -2.76 10.62 13.24
CA PRO A 93 -2.18 11.05 14.51
C PRO A 93 -0.87 10.32 14.84
N GLY A 94 0.00 10.95 15.63
CA GLY A 94 1.28 10.36 16.04
C GLY A 94 2.38 10.43 14.98
N ASP A 95 2.29 11.38 14.05
CA ASP A 95 3.23 11.60 12.94
C ASP A 95 3.39 10.35 12.04
N VAL A 96 2.25 9.72 11.75
CA VAL A 96 2.15 8.52 10.91
C VAL A 96 1.67 8.90 9.51
N TYR A 97 2.33 8.34 8.51
CA TYR A 97 2.06 8.57 7.10
C TYR A 97 1.87 7.22 6.40
N VAL A 98 0.79 7.08 5.64
CA VAL A 98 0.56 5.93 4.76
C VAL A 98 0.57 6.44 3.33
N ALA A 99 1.50 5.98 2.50
CA ALA A 99 1.61 6.40 1.12
C ALA A 99 1.47 5.25 0.13
N PHE A 100 0.82 5.55 -0.98
CA PHE A 100 0.69 4.68 -2.15
C PHE A 100 1.79 5.03 -3.15
N GLU A 101 2.56 4.03 -3.57
CA GLU A 101 3.69 4.15 -4.51
C GLU A 101 4.62 5.35 -4.24
N PRO A 102 5.10 5.56 -3.00
CA PRO A 102 6.05 6.64 -2.74
C PRO A 102 7.39 6.33 -3.43
N ARG A 103 7.89 7.28 -4.21
CA ARG A 103 9.24 7.17 -4.78
C ARG A 103 10.30 7.47 -3.72
N ILE A 104 11.26 6.56 -3.61
CA ILE A 104 12.41 6.68 -2.71
C ILE A 104 13.69 6.57 -3.55
N TYR A 105 14.46 7.65 -3.57
CA TYR A 105 15.70 7.77 -4.33
C TYR A 105 16.93 7.54 -3.44
N SER A 106 18.04 7.19 -4.08
CA SER A 106 19.34 7.14 -3.42
C SER A 106 19.97 8.53 -3.23
N VAL A 107 19.48 9.55 -3.94
CA VAL A 107 19.99 10.93 -3.86
C VAL A 107 18.82 11.91 -3.99
N GLY A 108 18.50 12.61 -2.90
CA GLY A 108 17.57 13.74 -2.87
C GLY A 108 16.11 13.44 -3.27
N GLY A 109 15.19 14.32 -2.90
CA GLY A 109 13.82 14.34 -3.45
C GLY A 109 12.92 13.14 -3.12
N SER A 110 13.33 12.26 -2.20
CA SER A 110 12.52 11.12 -1.78
C SER A 110 11.31 11.52 -0.95
N TRP A 111 10.26 10.71 -1.05
CA TRP A 111 9.09 10.83 -0.20
C TRP A 111 9.46 10.79 1.30
N GLN A 112 8.99 11.80 2.04
CA GLN A 112 9.21 11.97 3.49
C GLN A 112 10.69 11.92 3.93
N GLY A 113 11.63 12.23 3.03
CA GLY A 113 13.06 12.19 3.33
C GLY A 113 13.63 10.79 3.49
N LEU A 114 12.91 9.74 3.06
CA LEU A 114 13.44 8.38 3.06
C LEU A 114 14.62 8.25 2.10
N GLU A 115 15.58 7.40 2.44
CA GLU A 115 16.81 7.23 1.68
C GLU A 115 16.89 5.78 1.20
N ASN A 116 16.92 5.56 -0.11
CA ASN A 116 17.19 4.24 -0.65
C ASN A 116 18.71 4.00 -0.64
N VAL A 117 19.19 3.09 0.21
CA VAL A 117 20.57 2.64 0.18
C VAL A 117 20.68 1.46 -0.80
N PRO A 118 21.32 1.64 -1.98
CA PRO A 118 21.38 0.59 -2.99
C PRO A 118 22.00 -0.71 -2.45
N HIS A 119 21.58 -1.82 -3.03
CA HIS A 119 22.14 -3.12 -2.73
C HIS A 119 23.65 -3.16 -3.08
N PRO A 120 24.52 -3.80 -2.28
CA PRO A 120 25.95 -3.84 -2.53
C PRO A 120 26.32 -4.61 -3.81
N ASN A 121 25.55 -5.66 -4.16
CA ASN A 121 25.64 -6.30 -5.47
C ASN A 121 25.13 -5.31 -6.55
N PRO A 122 25.98 -4.86 -7.50
CA PRO A 122 25.59 -3.92 -8.54
C PRO A 122 24.44 -4.40 -9.43
N GLN A 123 24.27 -5.71 -9.60
CA GLN A 123 23.19 -6.29 -10.40
C GLN A 123 21.81 -6.11 -9.76
N LEU A 124 21.77 -5.90 -8.44
CA LEU A 124 20.54 -5.67 -7.67
C LEU A 124 20.39 -4.20 -7.26
N ALA A 125 21.41 -3.38 -7.51
CA ALA A 125 21.43 -1.98 -7.11
C ALA A 125 20.43 -1.17 -7.94
N GLN A 126 19.50 -0.51 -7.26
CA GLN A 126 18.53 0.40 -7.88
C GLN A 126 18.74 1.80 -7.33
N ARG A 127 18.76 2.82 -8.21
CA ARG A 127 18.86 4.24 -7.82
C ARG A 127 17.56 4.79 -7.26
N SER A 128 16.44 4.15 -7.59
CA SER A 128 15.11 4.50 -7.11
C SER A 128 14.30 3.25 -6.91
N ILE A 129 13.48 3.24 -5.88
CA ILE A 129 12.48 2.21 -5.61
C ILE A 129 11.11 2.87 -5.41
N ALA A 130 10.05 2.11 -5.70
CA ALA A 130 8.68 2.49 -5.45
C ALA A 130 7.96 1.25 -4.90
N PRO A 131 7.90 1.07 -3.57
CA PRO A 131 7.03 0.07 -2.97
C PRO A 131 5.56 0.45 -3.15
N ASP A 132 4.64 -0.51 -3.20
CA ASP A 132 3.22 -0.21 -3.42
C ASP A 132 2.61 0.56 -2.25
N VAL A 133 2.97 0.23 -1.01
CA VAL A 133 2.52 0.94 0.18
C VAL A 133 3.62 1.07 1.22
N VAL A 134 3.77 2.25 1.82
CA VAL A 134 4.65 2.48 2.97
C VAL A 134 3.85 3.09 4.11
N VAL A 135 3.99 2.50 5.31
CA VAL A 135 3.54 3.11 6.57
C VAL A 135 4.78 3.57 7.31
N LEU A 136 4.91 4.88 7.50
CA LEU A 136 6.05 5.51 8.20
C LEU A 136 5.54 6.22 9.45
N ARG A 137 6.10 5.89 10.62
CA ARG A 137 5.99 6.68 11.84
C ARG A 137 7.26 7.50 12.03
N ARG A 138 7.13 8.82 11.98
CA ARG A 138 8.22 9.79 12.21
C ARG A 138 8.24 10.19 13.69
N SER A 139 8.71 9.27 14.53
CA SER A 139 8.93 9.56 15.97
C SER A 139 10.42 9.67 16.28
N ALA A 140 10.78 9.92 17.55
CA ALA A 140 12.18 9.84 18.00
C ALA A 140 12.84 8.49 17.67
N GLN A 141 12.03 7.42 17.58
CA GLN A 141 12.44 6.13 17.03
C GLN A 141 11.65 5.87 15.74
N PRO A 142 12.12 6.37 14.59
CA PRO A 142 11.38 6.25 13.34
C PRO A 142 11.26 4.78 12.93
N ALA A 143 10.11 4.43 12.40
CA ALA A 143 9.82 3.05 12.00
C ALA A 143 8.95 3.04 10.75
N ALA A 144 9.26 2.14 9.82
CA ALA A 144 8.54 1.95 8.58
C ALA A 144 8.16 0.49 8.39
N VAL A 145 7.00 0.26 7.78
CA VAL A 145 6.54 -1.05 7.32
C VAL A 145 6.15 -0.89 5.87
N ILE A 146 6.63 -1.80 5.04
CA ILE A 146 6.45 -1.75 3.59
C ILE A 146 5.56 -2.91 3.20
N PHE A 147 4.48 -2.63 2.47
CA PHE A 147 3.66 -3.65 1.82
C PHE A 147 3.84 -3.53 0.32
N ASP A 148 4.06 -4.67 -0.33
CA ASP A 148 4.22 -4.74 -1.78
C ASP A 148 3.31 -5.87 -2.28
N ALA A 149 2.36 -5.51 -3.14
CA ALA A 149 1.32 -6.36 -3.66
C ALA A 149 1.90 -7.34 -4.69
N LYS A 150 1.63 -8.63 -4.49
CA LYS A 150 2.16 -9.72 -5.31
C LYS A 150 1.02 -10.61 -5.78
N TYR A 151 0.60 -10.36 -7.02
CA TYR A 151 -0.35 -11.21 -7.73
C TYR A 151 0.39 -12.34 -8.47
N VAL A 152 1.00 -13.25 -7.70
CA VAL A 152 1.80 -14.38 -8.19
C VAL A 152 1.19 -15.71 -7.76
N GLY A 153 1.58 -16.82 -8.37
CA GLY A 153 1.13 -18.15 -7.92
C GLY A 153 1.66 -18.47 -6.51
N LEU A 154 0.88 -19.23 -5.73
CA LEU A 154 1.12 -19.57 -4.32
C LEU A 154 2.58 -19.96 -4.03
N ARG A 155 3.15 -20.88 -4.82
CA ARG A 155 4.53 -21.38 -4.66
C ARG A 155 5.64 -20.32 -4.78
N TRP A 156 5.33 -19.13 -5.29
CA TRP A 156 6.30 -18.05 -5.49
C TRP A 156 6.24 -16.97 -4.42
N VAL A 157 5.21 -16.98 -3.56
CA VAL A 157 4.95 -15.90 -2.58
C VAL A 157 6.15 -15.71 -1.65
N GLU A 158 6.66 -16.79 -1.06
CA GLU A 158 7.78 -16.72 -0.13
C GLU A 158 9.07 -16.23 -0.81
N THR A 159 9.37 -16.73 -2.01
CA THR A 159 10.49 -16.24 -2.81
C THR A 159 10.38 -14.73 -3.08
N ARG A 160 9.18 -14.24 -3.41
CA ARG A 160 8.96 -12.80 -3.60
C ARG A 160 9.13 -12.03 -2.30
N ALA A 161 8.67 -12.54 -1.17
CA ALA A 161 8.86 -11.89 0.12
C ALA A 161 10.35 -11.67 0.43
N ALA A 162 11.19 -12.69 0.19
CA ALA A 162 12.64 -12.59 0.37
C ALA A 162 13.31 -11.58 -0.59
N GLU A 163 12.90 -11.56 -1.87
CA GLU A 163 13.39 -10.59 -2.85
C GLU A 163 13.02 -9.15 -2.48
N LEU A 164 11.79 -8.93 -2.01
CA LEU A 164 11.32 -7.63 -1.55
C LEU A 164 12.10 -7.16 -0.32
N HIS A 165 12.38 -8.07 0.62
CA HIS A 165 13.22 -7.78 1.77
C HIS A 165 14.61 -7.30 1.34
N ALA A 166 15.26 -8.00 0.41
CA ALA A 166 16.57 -7.60 -0.12
C ALA A 166 16.52 -6.22 -0.80
N LYS A 167 15.38 -5.88 -1.42
CA LYS A 167 15.16 -4.61 -2.11
C LYS A 167 14.88 -3.45 -1.14
N TYR A 168 14.06 -3.66 -0.11
CA TYR A 168 13.47 -2.56 0.67
C TYR A 168 13.99 -2.43 2.11
N SER A 169 14.58 -3.46 2.70
CA SER A 169 15.08 -3.43 4.09
C SER A 169 16.16 -2.37 4.37
N ARG A 170 16.79 -1.88 3.31
CA ARG A 170 17.92 -0.94 3.37
C ARG A 170 17.50 0.53 3.41
N VAL A 171 16.19 0.82 3.44
CA VAL A 171 15.69 2.19 3.50
C VAL A 171 15.99 2.83 4.85
N ARG A 172 16.45 4.10 4.81
CA ARG A 172 16.80 4.90 5.97
C ARG A 172 16.00 6.19 6.05
N LEU A 173 16.07 6.86 7.20
CA LEU A 173 15.60 8.23 7.40
C LEU A 173 16.66 8.98 8.22
N GLY A 174 17.29 10.00 7.63
CA GLY A 174 18.38 10.72 8.28
C GLY A 174 19.55 9.80 8.64
N GLY A 175 19.90 8.86 7.75
CA GLY A 175 20.94 7.86 7.98
C GLY A 175 20.58 6.71 8.93
N VAL A 176 19.42 6.73 9.60
CA VAL A 176 18.98 5.67 10.52
C VAL A 176 18.15 4.62 9.78
N PRO A 177 18.42 3.30 9.91
CA PRO A 177 17.54 2.26 9.38
C PRO A 177 16.15 2.32 10.00
N VAL A 178 15.10 2.34 9.17
CA VAL A 178 13.72 2.50 9.65
C VAL A 178 12.81 1.32 9.34
N VAL A 179 13.13 0.50 8.35
CA VAL A 179 12.23 -0.58 7.92
C VAL A 179 12.26 -1.72 8.94
N ARG A 180 11.13 -1.95 9.60
CA ARG A 180 10.94 -3.06 10.55
C ARG A 180 10.52 -4.34 9.85
N ASN A 181 9.59 -4.23 8.91
CA ASN A 181 9.07 -5.36 8.15
C ASN A 181 8.84 -4.98 6.69
N VAL A 182 9.14 -5.93 5.81
CA VAL A 182 8.75 -5.91 4.40
C VAL A 182 7.78 -7.06 4.13
N LEU A 183 6.57 -6.75 3.70
CA LEU A 183 5.48 -7.70 3.60
C LEU A 183 5.02 -7.84 2.15
N ALA A 184 5.10 -9.06 1.62
CA ALA A 184 4.45 -9.43 0.37
C ALA A 184 2.95 -9.61 0.62
N ALA A 185 2.11 -8.67 0.19
CA ALA A 185 0.66 -8.83 0.25
C ALA A 185 0.19 -9.68 -0.94
N HIS A 186 -0.53 -10.78 -0.71
CA HIS A 186 -0.96 -11.68 -1.78
C HIS A 186 -2.41 -12.19 -1.62
N PRO A 187 -3.08 -12.64 -2.70
CA PRO A 187 -4.51 -12.99 -2.66
C PRO A 187 -4.78 -14.46 -2.32
N HIS A 188 -3.92 -15.10 -1.52
CA HIS A 188 -4.03 -16.53 -1.17
C HIS A 188 -4.21 -16.68 0.33
N GLU A 189 -5.04 -17.62 0.79
CA GLU A 189 -5.34 -17.84 2.23
C GLU A 189 -4.30 -18.73 2.90
N GLU A 190 -3.61 -19.57 2.15
CA GLU A 190 -2.83 -20.69 2.67
C GLU A 190 -1.40 -20.32 3.10
N ILE A 191 -0.98 -19.08 2.88
CA ILE A 191 0.35 -18.59 3.23
C ILE A 191 0.21 -17.34 4.11
N ASP A 192 0.66 -17.45 5.34
CA ASP A 192 0.83 -16.33 6.26
C ASP A 192 2.07 -16.63 7.10
N ASN A 193 3.18 -15.97 6.75
CA ASN A 193 4.48 -16.24 7.34
C ASN A 193 5.15 -14.93 7.70
N LEU A 194 5.65 -14.84 8.94
CA LEU A 194 6.42 -13.70 9.40
C LEU A 194 7.78 -14.17 9.91
N TRP A 195 8.82 -13.72 9.23
CA TRP A 195 10.22 -13.90 9.60
C TRP A 195 10.76 -12.61 10.22
N SER A 196 11.98 -12.67 10.76
CA SER A 196 12.67 -11.47 11.22
C SER A 196 12.91 -10.51 10.05
N GLY A 197 12.15 -9.41 10.00
CA GLY A 197 12.32 -8.32 9.04
C GLY A 197 11.48 -8.42 7.77
N TYR A 198 10.82 -9.57 7.50
CA TYR A 198 9.97 -9.72 6.31
C TYR A 198 8.95 -10.83 6.45
N GLY A 199 7.97 -10.86 5.55
CA GLY A 199 6.96 -11.89 5.55
C GLY A 199 6.02 -11.80 4.35
N SER A 200 4.99 -12.62 4.39
CA SER A 200 3.89 -12.64 3.43
C SER A 200 2.58 -12.61 4.19
N VAL A 201 1.67 -11.73 3.78
CA VAL A 201 0.39 -11.52 4.45
C VAL A 201 -0.76 -11.75 3.46
N PRO A 202 -1.74 -12.60 3.81
CA PRO A 202 -2.92 -12.80 2.99
C PRO A 202 -3.78 -11.53 3.01
N MET A 203 -4.01 -10.95 1.83
CA MET A 203 -4.92 -9.82 1.65
C MET A 203 -5.90 -10.14 0.54
N LEU A 204 -6.91 -10.94 0.87
CA LEU A 204 -7.91 -11.38 -0.10
C LEU A 204 -8.87 -10.25 -0.47
N PRO A 205 -9.15 -10.04 -1.77
CA PRO A 205 -10.14 -9.08 -2.20
C PRO A 205 -11.50 -9.34 -1.53
N GLY A 206 -12.00 -8.38 -0.75
CA GLY A 206 -13.25 -8.45 -0.01
C GLY A 206 -13.15 -8.82 1.47
N GLN A 207 -11.98 -9.22 1.97
CA GLN A 207 -11.74 -9.46 3.39
C GLN A 207 -10.97 -8.29 4.02
N ILE A 208 -11.25 -7.96 5.28
CA ILE A 208 -10.45 -6.97 6.01
C ILE A 208 -9.48 -7.76 6.89
N PRO A 209 -8.19 -7.88 6.50
CA PRO A 209 -7.19 -8.55 7.32
C PRO A 209 -6.90 -7.71 8.57
N ASP A 210 -6.58 -8.37 9.68
CA ASP A 210 -6.06 -7.67 10.86
C ASP A 210 -4.57 -7.36 10.67
N LEU A 211 -4.29 -6.14 10.23
CA LEU A 211 -2.92 -5.66 10.01
C LEU A 211 -2.39 -4.83 11.18
N GLN A 212 -3.20 -4.53 12.20
CA GLN A 212 -2.79 -3.63 13.29
C GLN A 212 -1.51 -4.08 14.00
N PRO A 213 -1.27 -5.38 14.26
CA PRO A 213 -0.04 -5.84 14.90
C PRO A 213 1.21 -5.56 14.06
N LEU A 214 1.04 -5.45 12.74
CA LEU A 214 2.15 -5.29 11.79
C LEU A 214 2.53 -3.82 11.61
N LEU A 215 1.66 -2.87 11.93
CA LEU A 215 1.91 -1.45 11.75
C LEU A 215 2.84 -0.88 12.84
N PRO A 216 3.70 0.10 12.52
CA PRO A 216 4.73 0.58 13.43
C PRO A 216 4.22 1.18 14.74
#